data_AF-A0A428W0Y6-F1
#
_entry.id   AF-A0A428W0Y6-F1
#
_cell.length_a   1.000
_cell.length_b   1.000
_cell.length_c   1.000
_cell.angle_alpha   90.00
_cell.angle_beta   90.00
_cell.angle_gamma   90.00
#
_symmetry.space_group_name_H-M   'P 1'
#
loop_
_entity.id
_entity.type
_entity.pdbx_description
1 polymer ?
#
loop_
_entity_poly.entity_id
_entity_poly.type
_entity_poly.pdbx_seq_one_letter_code
_entity_poly.pdbx_strand_id
1 'polypeptide(L)'
;MVTSVGVMLPGGANAAPPVDPAPVAKADANSAPVDDLPNPLEDKRRALREQAVADVVSGKAKAVTKDGSSVVKVGRTQGSGTSNRAVAKAGQDQYVEVGRERTDRIFVILTEFGNERSPSYPDKDMAPTIPGPARFDGPLHNEIPKPNRAVDNSTVWQADYSADFYRNLYFGEGTGVESVKTYFESQSSGRYSVDGEVTDWVKVPFNEARYGRSNDNPTDANGDDPAVCASSTCNNTWALVRDAANRWVELQKAAGRTDAQIAADMKSFDQYDRYDFDGDGDFNESDGYIDHFQIVHSGGDQADGDPSQGEDAIWSHRWYAYGTDQGRTGPAGNLLGGTQIGTTGIWIGDYTIQPENGGLSVFVHEYTHDLGLPDDYDTSGGGDNNNEHWTL
;
A
#
# COMPACT_ATOMS: atom_id res chain seq x y z
N MET A 1 -15.40 38.53 59.31
CA MET A 1 -16.08 37.23 59.17
C MET A 1 -16.87 37.24 57.88
N VAL A 2 -16.37 36.64 56.81
CA VAL A 2 -17.14 35.80 55.87
C VAL A 2 -16.12 34.84 55.25
N THR A 3 -16.20 33.57 55.63
CA THR A 3 -15.45 32.45 55.04
C THR A 3 -16.30 31.88 53.92
N SER A 4 -15.83 31.95 52.68
CA SER A 4 -16.45 31.29 51.53
C SER A 4 -15.70 29.99 51.26
N VAL A 5 -16.32 28.87 51.61
CA VAL A 5 -15.86 27.52 51.25
C VAL A 5 -16.32 27.25 49.81
N GLY A 6 -15.38 27.18 48.87
CA GLY A 6 -15.64 26.76 47.49
C GLY A 6 -15.66 25.24 47.40
N VAL A 7 -16.82 24.68 47.06
CA VAL A 7 -16.97 23.27 46.70
C VAL A 7 -16.38 23.06 45.31
N MET A 8 -15.31 22.26 45.19
CA MET A 8 -14.87 21.72 43.90
C MET A 8 -15.71 20.49 43.56
N LEU A 9 -16.46 20.55 42.47
CA LEU A 9 -17.09 19.38 41.86
C LEU A 9 -16.04 18.61 41.04
N PRO A 10 -16.05 17.26 41.03
CA PRO A 10 -15.18 16.49 40.15
C PRO A 10 -15.56 16.75 38.69
N GLY A 11 -14.59 17.16 37.88
CA GLY A 11 -14.76 17.21 36.42
C GLY A 11 -15.02 15.82 35.89
N GLY A 12 -16.15 15.63 35.20
CA GLY A 12 -16.45 14.39 34.49
C GLY A 12 -15.42 14.17 33.38
N ALA A 13 -14.96 12.93 33.23
CA ALA A 13 -14.21 12.50 32.07
C ALA A 13 -15.10 12.65 30.83
N ASN A 14 -14.80 13.63 29.99
CA ASN A 14 -15.41 13.72 28.66
C ASN A 14 -14.82 12.62 27.80
N ALA A 15 -15.69 11.74 27.30
CA ALA A 15 -15.33 10.81 26.23
C ALA A 15 -14.85 11.61 25.00
N ALA A 16 -13.82 11.12 24.32
CA ALA A 16 -13.34 11.69 23.08
C ALA A 16 -14.49 11.78 22.06
N PRO A 17 -14.54 12.84 21.23
CA PRO A 17 -15.53 12.97 20.18
C PRO A 17 -15.39 11.80 19.19
N PRO A 18 -16.51 11.31 18.62
CA PRO A 18 -16.47 10.29 17.58
C PRO A 18 -15.71 10.83 16.37
N VAL A 19 -14.75 10.04 15.88
CA VAL A 19 -14.13 10.26 14.57
C VAL A 19 -14.90 9.37 13.61
N ASP A 20 -15.86 9.95 12.90
CA ASP A 20 -16.51 9.26 11.78
C ASP A 20 -15.48 9.08 10.65
N PRO A 21 -15.43 7.91 9.98
CA PRO A 21 -14.59 7.76 8.80
C PRO A 21 -15.00 8.80 7.76
N ALA A 22 -14.00 9.51 7.21
CA ALA A 22 -14.25 10.49 6.18
C ALA A 22 -15.02 9.83 5.00
N PRO A 23 -16.01 10.52 4.40
CA PRO A 23 -16.56 10.07 3.13
C PRO A 23 -15.42 9.95 2.13
N VAL A 24 -15.39 8.86 1.37
CA VAL A 24 -14.47 8.72 0.23
C VAL A 24 -14.71 9.92 -0.69
N ALA A 25 -13.74 10.83 -0.76
CA ALA A 25 -13.83 11.97 -1.66
C ALA A 25 -13.95 11.44 -3.09
N LYS A 26 -14.91 11.98 -3.86
CA LYS A 26 -14.95 11.72 -5.29
C LYS A 26 -13.75 12.45 -5.89
N ALA A 27 -12.86 11.71 -6.55
CA ALA A 27 -11.78 12.29 -7.33
C ALA A 27 -12.41 13.21 -8.40
N ASP A 28 -12.09 14.51 -8.33
CA ASP A 28 -12.41 15.45 -9.39
C ASP A 28 -11.48 15.18 -10.59
N ALA A 29 -11.97 15.45 -11.80
CA ALA A 29 -11.28 15.19 -13.07
C ALA A 29 -9.96 15.97 -13.29
N ASN A 30 -9.51 16.73 -12.28
CA ASN A 30 -8.26 17.51 -12.25
C ASN A 30 -7.50 17.31 -10.91
N SER A 31 -7.76 16.23 -10.17
CA SER A 31 -6.98 15.94 -8.95
C SER A 31 -5.53 15.59 -9.34
N ALA A 32 -4.56 16.05 -8.54
CA ALA A 32 -3.20 15.56 -8.69
C ALA A 32 -3.18 14.04 -8.53
N PRO A 33 -2.20 13.37 -9.15
CA PRO A 33 -1.85 12.00 -8.78
C PRO A 33 -1.64 11.90 -7.26
N VAL A 34 -2.12 10.81 -6.68
CA VAL A 34 -2.02 10.52 -5.24
C VAL A 34 -1.36 9.17 -5.10
N ASP A 35 -0.24 9.13 -4.37
CA ASP A 35 0.55 7.91 -4.20
C ASP A 35 -0.05 7.07 -3.05
N ASP A 36 -0.54 7.69 -1.98
CA ASP A 36 -1.31 6.99 -0.94
C ASP A 36 -2.83 7.05 -1.16
N LEU A 37 -3.36 6.01 -1.80
CA LEU A 37 -4.78 5.97 -2.19
C LEU A 37 -5.72 5.74 -1.00
N PRO A 38 -6.94 6.31 -1.03
CA PRO A 38 -7.90 6.23 0.07
C PRO A 38 -8.20 4.80 0.52
N ASN A 39 -8.01 4.55 1.82
CA ASN A 39 -8.35 3.33 2.51
C ASN A 39 -9.01 3.67 3.86
N PRO A 40 -10.34 3.45 4.03
CA PRO A 40 -11.04 3.79 5.27
C PRO A 40 -10.47 3.13 6.55
N LEU A 41 -9.84 1.95 6.43
CA LEU A 41 -9.19 1.28 7.56
C LEU A 41 -7.92 2.03 7.97
N GLU A 42 -7.12 2.43 6.98
CA GLU A 42 -5.90 3.20 7.17
C GLU A 42 -6.18 4.60 7.71
N ASP A 43 -7.15 5.30 7.13
CA ASP A 43 -7.52 6.66 7.53
C ASP A 43 -7.95 6.68 8.99
N LYS A 44 -8.73 5.66 9.40
CA LYS A 44 -9.10 5.47 10.79
C LYS A 44 -7.87 5.17 11.65
N ARG A 45 -6.97 4.26 11.24
CA ARG A 45 -5.75 3.94 12.03
C ARG A 45 -4.89 5.19 12.22
N ARG A 46 -4.66 5.97 11.16
CA ARG A 46 -3.88 7.20 11.20
C ARG A 46 -4.48 8.25 12.11
N ALA A 47 -5.78 8.52 12.00
CA ALA A 47 -6.46 9.46 12.88
C ALA A 47 -6.37 9.05 14.37
N LEU A 48 -6.56 7.76 14.65
CA LEU A 48 -6.42 7.24 16.03
C LEU A 48 -4.97 7.28 16.51
N ARG A 49 -3.99 7.04 15.63
CA ARG A 49 -2.56 7.12 15.93
C ARG A 49 -2.10 8.54 16.22
N GLU A 50 -2.52 9.51 15.43
CA GLU A 50 -2.24 10.93 15.67
C GLU A 50 -2.74 11.35 17.05
N GLN A 51 -4.00 11.00 17.37
CA GLN A 51 -4.59 11.27 18.69
C GLN A 51 -3.82 10.57 19.82
N ALA A 52 -3.49 9.28 19.67
CA ALA A 52 -2.77 8.51 20.67
C ALA A 52 -1.38 9.07 20.95
N VAL A 53 -0.63 9.43 19.90
CA VAL A 53 0.70 10.03 20.01
C VAL A 53 0.59 11.40 20.70
N ALA A 54 -0.36 12.23 20.32
CA ALA A 54 -0.59 13.53 20.97
C ALA A 54 -0.93 13.38 22.48
N ASP A 55 -1.74 12.38 22.84
CA ASP A 55 -2.08 12.11 24.24
C ASP A 55 -0.90 11.56 25.04
N VAL A 56 -0.03 10.74 24.44
CA VAL A 56 1.21 10.26 25.09
C VAL A 56 2.19 11.42 25.29
N VAL A 57 2.44 12.22 24.24
CA VAL A 57 3.38 13.35 24.30
C VAL A 57 2.93 14.41 25.30
N SER A 58 1.62 14.68 25.38
CA SER A 58 1.05 15.61 26.37
C SER A 58 0.90 15.03 27.78
N GLY A 59 1.17 13.73 27.98
CA GLY A 59 1.06 13.04 29.26
C GLY A 59 -0.37 12.71 29.69
N LYS A 60 -1.36 12.87 28.81
CA LYS A 60 -2.77 12.49 29.04
C LYS A 60 -2.97 10.98 29.04
N ALA A 61 -2.19 10.27 28.23
CA ALA A 61 -2.18 8.81 28.16
C ALA A 61 -0.77 8.27 28.43
N LYS A 62 -0.69 6.98 28.76
CA LYS A 62 0.56 6.24 28.86
C LYS A 62 0.46 4.98 28.04
N ALA A 63 1.50 4.71 27.26
CA ALA A 63 1.64 3.44 26.57
C ALA A 63 1.76 2.31 27.61
N VAL A 64 1.13 1.18 27.31
CA VAL A 64 1.22 -0.06 28.05
C VAL A 64 1.67 -1.17 27.12
N THR A 65 2.39 -2.15 27.64
CA THR A 65 2.72 -3.36 26.86
C THR A 65 1.58 -4.36 26.97
N LYS A 66 1.07 -4.81 25.82
CA LYS A 66 0.14 -5.94 25.67
C LYS A 66 0.74 -6.90 24.68
N ASP A 67 1.04 -8.11 25.15
CA ASP A 67 1.57 -9.21 24.31
C ASP A 67 2.75 -8.80 23.40
N GLY A 68 3.61 -7.92 23.93
CA GLY A 68 4.78 -7.39 23.22
C GLY A 68 4.54 -6.06 22.49
N SER A 69 3.30 -5.72 22.18
CA SER A 69 2.91 -4.46 21.53
C SER A 69 2.86 -3.30 22.52
N SER A 70 3.46 -2.17 22.14
CA SER A 70 3.38 -0.92 22.90
C SER A 70 2.15 -0.13 22.46
N VAL A 71 1.09 -0.17 23.26
CA VAL A 71 -0.23 0.32 22.86
C VAL A 71 -0.82 1.37 23.80
N VAL A 72 -1.70 2.20 23.26
CA VAL A 72 -2.54 3.13 24.01
C VAL A 72 -3.99 2.78 23.76
N LYS A 73 -4.76 2.67 24.84
CA LYS A 73 -6.21 2.57 24.75
C LYS A 73 -6.81 3.95 24.48
N VAL A 74 -7.32 4.16 23.27
CA VAL A 74 -7.88 5.45 22.83
C VAL A 74 -9.39 5.55 23.07
N GLY A 75 -10.05 4.45 23.37
CA GLY A 75 -11.47 4.47 23.68
C GLY A 75 -12.12 3.09 23.58
N ARG A 76 -13.38 3.12 23.13
CA ARG A 76 -14.17 1.94 22.81
C ARG A 76 -14.86 2.12 21.47
N THR A 77 -15.05 1.03 20.74
CA THR A 77 -15.79 0.99 19.50
C THR A 77 -17.20 1.52 19.74
N GLN A 78 -17.55 2.62 19.07
CA GLN A 78 -18.92 3.10 19.02
C GLN A 78 -19.58 2.36 17.88
N GLY A 79 -20.20 1.22 18.14
CA GLY A 79 -20.85 0.47 17.05
C GLY A 79 -21.91 1.33 16.37
N SER A 80 -21.67 1.70 15.11
CA SER A 80 -22.52 2.53 14.24
C SER A 80 -21.80 2.65 12.87
N GLY A 81 -22.36 2.45 11.66
CA GLY A 81 -23.73 2.20 11.21
C GLY A 81 -23.81 1.89 9.70
N THR A 82 -24.97 1.39 9.26
CA THR A 82 -25.54 1.36 7.88
C THR A 82 -24.75 0.75 6.71
N SER A 83 -24.02 -0.34 6.88
CA SER A 83 -23.85 -1.30 5.78
C SER A 83 -23.59 -2.70 6.32
N ASN A 84 -24.04 -3.74 5.62
CA ASN A 84 -23.90 -5.16 5.96
C ASN A 84 -22.44 -5.66 5.92
N ARG A 85 -21.47 -4.85 6.35
CA ARG A 85 -20.05 -5.20 6.42
C ARG A 85 -19.73 -5.62 7.86
N ALA A 86 -18.89 -6.64 8.05
CA ALA A 86 -18.54 -7.15 9.38
C ALA A 86 -17.99 -5.99 10.26
N VAL A 87 -18.73 -5.61 11.31
CA VAL A 87 -18.39 -4.49 12.20
C VAL A 87 -17.85 -5.04 13.51
N ALA A 88 -16.77 -4.46 14.03
CA ALA A 88 -16.35 -4.64 15.42
C ALA A 88 -17.54 -4.40 16.36
N LYS A 89 -17.76 -5.30 17.33
CA LYS A 89 -18.93 -5.20 18.23
C LYS A 89 -18.82 -3.90 19.03
N ALA A 90 -19.94 -3.19 19.18
CA ALA A 90 -20.00 -1.99 20.01
C ALA A 90 -19.47 -2.29 21.43
N GLY A 91 -18.65 -1.39 21.97
CA GLY A 91 -18.12 -1.47 23.33
C GLY A 91 -16.86 -2.33 23.50
N GLN A 92 -16.28 -2.85 22.42
CA GLN A 92 -14.90 -3.37 22.44
C GLN A 92 -13.93 -2.23 22.71
N ASP A 93 -12.85 -2.52 23.42
CA ASP A 93 -11.78 -1.54 23.62
C ASP A 93 -11.09 -1.25 22.27
N GLN A 94 -10.58 -0.03 22.10
CA GLN A 94 -9.80 0.34 20.93
C GLN A 94 -8.37 0.65 21.37
N TYR A 95 -7.43 -0.10 20.82
CA TYR A 95 -6.02 0.10 21.04
C TYR A 95 -5.36 0.68 19.79
N VAL A 96 -4.25 1.37 20.04
CA VAL A 96 -3.41 1.95 19.01
C VAL A 96 -1.98 1.60 19.38
N GLU A 97 -1.28 0.88 18.52
CA GLU A 97 0.16 0.74 18.62
C GLU A 97 0.82 2.12 18.49
N VAL A 98 1.70 2.48 19.42
CA VAL A 98 2.43 3.77 19.47
C VAL A 98 3.94 3.60 19.47
N GLY A 99 4.44 2.37 19.54
CA GLY A 99 5.86 2.05 19.42
C GLY A 99 6.05 0.89 18.44
N ARG A 100 7.09 0.99 17.60
CA ARG A 100 7.47 -0.05 16.66
C ARG A 100 8.97 -0.23 16.69
N GLU A 101 9.41 -1.28 17.39
CA GLU A 101 10.82 -1.67 17.50
C GLU A 101 10.95 -3.13 17.08
N ARG A 102 11.02 -3.37 15.76
CA ARG A 102 10.96 -4.70 15.16
C ARG A 102 11.62 -4.74 13.78
N THR A 103 11.78 -5.95 13.27
CA THR A 103 12.12 -6.20 11.88
C THR A 103 10.88 -6.73 11.18
N ASP A 104 10.31 -5.94 10.29
CA ASP A 104 9.16 -6.35 9.50
C ASP A 104 9.58 -7.20 8.31
N ARG A 105 8.70 -8.11 7.89
CA ARG A 105 8.94 -9.01 6.75
C ARG A 105 8.13 -8.56 5.53
N ILE A 106 8.83 -8.23 4.45
CA ILE A 106 8.23 -7.81 3.18
C ILE A 106 8.20 -8.99 2.21
N PHE A 107 7.05 -9.28 1.62
CA PHE A 107 6.93 -10.24 0.52
C PHE A 107 6.79 -9.47 -0.80
N VAL A 108 7.79 -9.61 -1.68
CA VAL A 108 7.90 -8.86 -2.94
C VAL A 108 7.73 -9.76 -4.15
N ILE A 109 6.73 -9.48 -4.99
CA ILE A 109 6.57 -10.15 -6.29
C ILE A 109 7.11 -9.28 -7.42
N LEU A 110 8.10 -9.79 -8.16
CA LEU A 110 8.55 -9.18 -9.41
C LEU A 110 7.67 -9.68 -10.55
N THR A 111 7.08 -8.79 -11.33
CA THR A 111 6.03 -9.13 -12.30
C THR A 111 6.29 -8.53 -13.68
N GLU A 112 6.42 -9.37 -14.69
CA GLU A 112 6.44 -8.96 -16.09
C GLU A 112 5.13 -9.28 -16.80
N PHE A 113 4.85 -8.58 -17.89
CA PHE A 113 3.57 -8.67 -18.58
C PHE A 113 3.57 -9.70 -19.72
N GLY A 114 2.36 -10.16 -20.01
CA GLY A 114 2.06 -11.00 -21.16
C GLY A 114 1.51 -10.17 -22.31
N ASN A 115 0.92 -10.87 -23.29
CA ASN A 115 0.43 -10.25 -24.51
C ASN A 115 -1.05 -10.53 -24.77
N GLU A 116 -1.74 -11.21 -23.86
CA GLU A 116 -3.19 -11.36 -24.00
C GLU A 116 -3.85 -10.00 -23.88
N ARG A 117 -4.86 -9.75 -24.72
CA ARG A 117 -5.65 -8.52 -24.69
C ARG A 117 -6.95 -8.75 -23.97
N SER A 118 -7.25 -7.90 -23.02
CA SER A 118 -8.59 -7.85 -22.46
C SER A 118 -9.50 -7.05 -23.39
N PRO A 119 -10.70 -7.56 -23.75
CA PRO A 119 -11.66 -6.81 -24.54
C PRO A 119 -12.08 -5.47 -23.90
N SER A 120 -11.92 -5.33 -22.59
CA SER A 120 -12.21 -4.10 -21.84
C SER A 120 -11.09 -3.04 -21.92
N TYR A 121 -9.91 -3.41 -22.43
CA TYR A 121 -8.75 -2.53 -22.57
C TYR A 121 -8.14 -2.72 -23.97
N PRO A 122 -8.83 -2.25 -25.04
CA PRO A 122 -8.40 -2.46 -26.42
C PRO A 122 -7.12 -1.67 -26.77
N ASP A 123 -6.42 -2.04 -27.85
CA ASP A 123 -5.21 -1.33 -28.30
C ASP A 123 -5.56 0.04 -28.89
N LYS A 124 -5.78 1.04 -28.03
CA LYS A 124 -6.23 2.40 -28.35
C LYS A 124 -5.59 3.39 -27.37
N ASP A 125 -5.23 4.55 -27.89
CA ASP A 125 -4.87 5.76 -27.14
C ASP A 125 -6.15 6.48 -26.70
N MET A 126 -6.30 6.65 -25.40
CA MET A 126 -7.52 7.02 -24.69
C MET A 126 -7.54 8.48 -24.28
N ALA A 127 -6.42 9.03 -23.83
CA ALA A 127 -6.31 10.41 -23.39
C ALA A 127 -5.49 11.25 -24.39
N PRO A 128 -6.13 12.07 -25.26
CA PRO A 128 -5.43 12.84 -26.30
C PRO A 128 -4.39 13.84 -25.78
N THR A 129 -4.41 14.14 -24.49
CA THR A 129 -3.51 15.09 -23.81
C THR A 129 -2.37 14.41 -23.06
N ILE A 130 -2.38 13.08 -22.97
CA ILE A 130 -1.34 12.27 -22.34
C ILE A 130 -0.66 11.48 -23.46
N PRO A 131 0.67 11.30 -23.44
CA PRO A 131 1.32 10.40 -24.38
C PRO A 131 0.70 9.00 -24.30
N GLY A 132 0.02 8.57 -25.37
CA GLY A 132 -0.48 7.21 -25.49
C GLY A 132 0.64 6.16 -25.64
N PRO A 133 0.31 4.87 -25.49
CA PRO A 133 1.25 3.77 -25.70
C PRO A 133 1.85 3.79 -27.11
N ALA A 134 3.19 3.75 -27.19
CA ALA A 134 3.91 3.52 -28.45
C ALA A 134 3.85 2.05 -28.89
N ARG A 135 3.57 1.14 -27.95
CA ARG A 135 3.36 -0.30 -28.16
C ARG A 135 2.31 -0.81 -27.17
N PHE A 136 1.64 -1.91 -27.52
CA PHE A 136 0.58 -2.49 -26.69
C PHE A 136 0.94 -3.86 -26.12
N ASP A 137 2.00 -4.49 -26.61
CA ASP A 137 2.55 -5.69 -26.00
C ASP A 137 3.13 -5.36 -24.63
N GLY A 138 2.92 -6.27 -23.66
CA GLY A 138 3.34 -6.04 -22.29
C GLY A 138 4.86 -6.00 -22.22
N PRO A 139 5.45 -5.01 -21.51
CA PRO A 139 6.89 -4.94 -21.40
C PRO A 139 7.41 -6.17 -20.66
N LEU A 140 8.57 -6.65 -21.09
CA LEU A 140 9.36 -7.59 -20.29
C LEU A 140 10.35 -6.80 -19.46
N HIS A 141 10.81 -7.38 -18.35
CA HIS A 141 11.91 -6.80 -17.61
C HIS A 141 13.15 -6.68 -18.51
N ASN A 142 13.97 -5.67 -18.26
CA ASN A 142 15.14 -5.29 -19.06
C ASN A 142 14.83 -4.74 -20.47
N GLU A 143 13.58 -4.34 -20.76
CA GLU A 143 13.22 -3.69 -22.03
C GLU A 143 13.25 -2.15 -21.99
N ILE A 144 13.50 -1.54 -20.83
CA ILE A 144 13.64 -0.08 -20.72
C ILE A 144 14.86 0.38 -21.53
N PRO A 145 14.69 1.27 -22.54
CA PRO A 145 15.78 1.72 -23.37
C PRO A 145 16.86 2.44 -22.56
N LYS A 146 18.13 2.14 -22.86
CA LYS A 146 19.26 2.86 -22.26
C LYS A 146 19.15 4.36 -22.60
N PRO A 147 19.09 5.25 -21.59
CA PRO A 147 18.91 6.67 -21.83
C PRO A 147 20.19 7.30 -22.41
N ASN A 148 20.00 8.28 -23.27
CA ASN A 148 21.10 9.13 -23.73
C ASN A 148 21.41 10.17 -22.65
N ARG A 149 22.50 9.95 -21.90
CA ARG A 149 22.92 10.82 -20.78
C ARG A 149 23.24 12.27 -21.14
N ALA A 150 23.31 12.63 -22.42
CA ALA A 150 23.43 14.02 -22.86
C ALA A 150 22.09 14.78 -22.86
N VAL A 151 20.95 14.08 -22.83
CA VAL A 151 19.59 14.65 -22.83
C VAL A 151 18.76 14.19 -21.63
N ASP A 152 19.05 13.02 -21.10
CA ASP A 152 18.32 12.37 -20.02
C ASP A 152 19.30 11.86 -18.95
N ASN A 153 19.39 12.64 -17.88
CA ASN A 153 20.14 12.30 -16.67
C ASN A 153 19.24 11.94 -15.49
N SER A 154 17.92 11.89 -15.67
CA SER A 154 16.94 11.62 -14.62
C SER A 154 16.48 10.16 -14.62
N THR A 155 16.36 9.51 -15.78
CA THR A 155 15.93 8.11 -15.83
C THR A 155 16.94 7.22 -15.13
N VAL A 156 16.49 6.63 -14.02
CA VAL A 156 17.20 5.54 -13.34
C VAL A 156 17.27 4.38 -14.33
N TRP A 157 18.47 3.93 -14.66
CA TRP A 157 18.65 2.88 -15.67
C TRP A 157 19.85 2.01 -15.32
N GLN A 158 19.67 0.70 -15.42
CA GLN A 158 20.73 -0.28 -15.42
C GLN A 158 20.55 -1.32 -16.52
N ALA A 159 21.61 -2.08 -16.78
CA ALA A 159 21.60 -3.08 -17.85
C ALA A 159 20.84 -4.36 -17.50
N ASP A 160 20.67 -4.65 -16.20
CA ASP A 160 20.03 -5.88 -15.73
C ASP A 160 19.32 -5.69 -14.37
N TYR A 161 17.99 -5.57 -14.43
CA TYR A 161 17.03 -5.61 -13.33
C TYR A 161 16.68 -7.06 -12.94
N SER A 162 17.71 -7.83 -12.57
CA SER A 162 17.54 -9.21 -12.10
C SER A 162 16.86 -9.28 -10.73
N ALA A 163 16.36 -10.46 -10.36
CA ALA A 163 15.84 -10.66 -9.00
C ALA A 163 16.90 -10.38 -7.91
N ASP A 164 18.17 -10.67 -8.18
CA ASP A 164 19.28 -10.36 -7.27
C ASP A 164 19.53 -8.86 -7.13
N PHE A 165 19.28 -8.07 -8.18
CA PHE A 165 19.31 -6.62 -8.04
C PHE A 165 18.29 -6.15 -6.99
N TYR A 166 17.03 -6.59 -7.10
CA TYR A 166 15.99 -6.20 -6.14
C TYR A 166 16.24 -6.76 -4.74
N ARG A 167 16.76 -7.98 -4.60
CA ARG A 167 17.18 -8.51 -3.28
C ARG A 167 18.21 -7.58 -2.61
N ASN A 168 19.14 -7.02 -3.37
CA ASN A 168 20.09 -6.04 -2.85
C ASN A 168 19.44 -4.67 -2.60
N LEU A 169 18.53 -4.21 -3.46
CA LEU A 169 17.79 -2.96 -3.27
C LEU A 169 16.94 -2.96 -2.01
N TYR A 170 16.26 -4.07 -1.72
CA TYR A 170 15.44 -4.21 -0.52
C TYR A 170 16.27 -4.51 0.73
N PHE A 171 17.11 -5.54 0.65
CA PHE A 171 17.70 -6.18 1.84
C PHE A 171 19.22 -6.19 1.84
N GLY A 172 19.88 -5.42 0.96
CA GLY A 172 21.32 -5.25 0.96
C GLY A 172 21.81 -4.74 2.32
N GLU A 173 22.93 -5.28 2.81
CA GLU A 173 23.48 -4.98 4.13
C GLU A 173 24.91 -4.48 4.06
N GLY A 174 25.32 -3.73 5.09
CA GLY A 174 26.72 -3.35 5.31
C GLY A 174 26.97 -1.85 5.16
N THR A 175 28.16 -1.43 5.57
CA THR A 175 28.55 -0.02 5.54
C THR A 175 28.61 0.51 4.12
N GLY A 176 27.85 1.57 3.84
CA GLY A 176 27.81 2.21 2.52
C GLY A 176 26.93 1.51 1.50
N VAL A 177 26.14 0.51 1.91
CA VAL A 177 25.10 -0.08 1.07
C VAL A 177 23.82 0.73 1.21
N GLU A 178 23.25 1.14 0.08
CA GLU A 178 21.97 1.84 0.00
C GLU A 178 20.88 0.82 -0.35
N SER A 179 20.00 0.54 0.62
CA SER A 179 18.87 -0.37 0.48
C SER A 179 17.70 0.12 1.33
N VAL A 180 16.51 -0.43 1.12
CA VAL A 180 15.33 -0.16 1.97
C VAL A 180 15.67 -0.48 3.43
N LYS A 181 16.32 -1.62 3.66
CA LYS A 181 16.83 -2.03 4.97
C LYS A 181 17.76 -1.01 5.61
N THR A 182 18.83 -0.60 4.93
CA THR A 182 19.80 0.33 5.54
C THR A 182 19.23 1.73 5.71
N TYR A 183 18.29 2.14 4.86
CA TYR A 183 17.53 3.38 5.06
C TYR A 183 16.78 3.36 6.39
N PHE A 184 15.95 2.34 6.63
CA PHE A 184 15.14 2.26 7.84
C PHE A 184 15.98 2.04 9.10
N GLU A 185 17.06 1.28 9.03
CA GLU A 185 18.02 1.16 10.13
C GLU A 185 18.68 2.51 10.46
N SER A 186 19.04 3.29 9.44
CA SER A 186 19.61 4.63 9.63
C SER A 186 18.59 5.59 10.24
N GLN A 187 17.40 5.73 9.64
CA GLN A 187 16.36 6.67 10.11
C GLN A 187 15.85 6.34 11.51
N SER A 188 15.79 5.06 11.87
CA SER A 188 15.29 4.62 13.17
C SER A 188 16.37 4.58 14.27
N SER A 189 17.63 4.86 13.93
CA SER A 189 18.80 4.60 14.79
C SER A 189 18.90 3.13 15.23
N GLY A 190 18.60 2.21 14.31
CA GLY A 190 18.70 0.75 14.49
C GLY A 190 17.54 0.12 15.27
N ARG A 191 16.46 0.87 15.55
CA ARG A 191 15.28 0.35 16.27
C ARG A 191 14.29 -0.37 15.36
N TYR A 192 14.34 -0.05 14.07
CA TYR A 192 13.45 -0.61 13.07
C TYR A 192 14.27 -1.04 11.85
N SER A 193 13.93 -2.17 11.28
CA SER A 193 14.56 -2.72 10.08
C SER A 193 13.52 -3.50 9.26
N VAL A 194 13.91 -3.90 8.06
CA VAL A 194 13.10 -4.77 7.21
C VAL A 194 13.94 -5.94 6.73
N ASP A 195 13.28 -7.07 6.54
CA ASP A 195 13.79 -8.28 5.92
C ASP A 195 12.68 -8.90 5.06
N GLY A 196 12.91 -10.01 4.37
CA GLY A 196 11.85 -10.65 3.61
C GLY A 196 12.32 -11.47 2.42
N GLU A 197 11.45 -11.53 1.42
CA GLU A 197 11.68 -12.29 0.19
C GLU A 197 11.36 -11.44 -1.03
N VAL A 198 12.30 -11.42 -1.97
CA VAL A 198 12.04 -11.02 -3.35
C VAL A 198 12.05 -12.26 -4.23
N THR A 199 10.92 -12.49 -4.87
CA THR A 199 10.70 -13.62 -5.78
C THR A 199 11.49 -13.46 -7.09
N ASP A 200 11.59 -14.53 -7.87
CA ASP A 200 11.99 -14.40 -9.28
C ASP A 200 10.82 -13.82 -10.10
N TRP A 201 11.14 -13.20 -11.25
CA TRP A 201 10.13 -12.62 -12.15
C TRP A 201 9.04 -13.62 -12.54
N VAL A 202 7.78 -13.22 -12.30
CA VAL A 202 6.60 -13.95 -12.75
C VAL A 202 5.99 -13.25 -13.95
N LYS A 203 5.52 -14.03 -14.92
CA LYS A 203 4.85 -13.48 -16.11
C LYS A 203 3.34 -13.64 -16.01
N VAL A 204 2.61 -12.53 -15.93
CA VAL A 204 1.14 -12.50 -15.96
C VAL A 204 0.61 -12.61 -17.41
N PRO A 205 -0.64 -13.05 -17.64
CA PRO A 205 -1.10 -13.36 -19.00
C PRO A 205 -1.35 -12.12 -19.89
N PHE A 206 -1.93 -11.06 -19.31
CA PHE A 206 -2.31 -9.86 -20.06
C PHE A 206 -1.18 -8.84 -20.22
N ASN A 207 -1.35 -7.94 -21.18
CA ASN A 207 -0.52 -6.74 -21.34
C ASN A 207 -0.80 -5.70 -20.25
N GLU A 208 0.04 -4.68 -20.18
CA GLU A 208 -0.03 -3.65 -19.14
C GLU A 208 -1.32 -2.84 -19.17
N ALA A 209 -1.90 -2.57 -20.35
CA ALA A 209 -3.21 -1.94 -20.50
C ALA A 209 -4.32 -2.56 -19.63
N ARG A 210 -4.32 -3.88 -19.45
CA ARG A 210 -5.31 -4.56 -18.58
C ARG A 210 -5.18 -4.13 -17.13
N TYR A 211 -3.99 -3.81 -16.69
CA TYR A 211 -3.65 -3.59 -15.29
C TYR A 211 -3.48 -2.12 -14.95
N GLY A 212 -2.87 -1.32 -15.84
CA GLY A 212 -2.49 0.07 -15.56
C GLY A 212 -3.38 1.14 -16.16
N ARG A 213 -4.03 0.88 -17.32
CA ARG A 213 -4.73 1.94 -18.07
C ARG A 213 -5.69 2.75 -17.21
N SER A 214 -5.55 4.07 -17.28
CA SER A 214 -6.22 5.05 -16.43
C SER A 214 -6.42 6.39 -17.17
N ASN A 215 -6.63 7.49 -16.43
CA ASN A 215 -6.69 8.87 -16.94
C ASN A 215 -7.76 9.21 -17.98
N ASP A 216 -8.84 8.44 -18.08
CA ASP A 216 -9.96 8.74 -18.97
C ASP A 216 -11.29 8.85 -18.21
N ASN A 217 -12.06 9.88 -18.54
CA ASN A 217 -13.34 10.11 -17.90
C ASN A 217 -14.40 9.19 -18.52
N PRO A 218 -14.94 8.22 -17.77
CA PRO A 218 -15.86 7.21 -18.30
C PRO A 218 -17.21 7.77 -18.78
N THR A 219 -17.45 9.08 -18.58
CA THR A 219 -18.67 9.80 -18.95
C THR A 219 -18.41 10.96 -19.91
N ASP A 220 -17.21 11.04 -20.49
CA ASP A 220 -16.87 12.07 -21.46
C ASP A 220 -17.69 11.95 -22.77
N ALA A 221 -17.48 12.88 -23.71
CA ALA A 221 -18.26 12.93 -24.94
C ALA A 221 -18.03 11.73 -25.88
N ASN A 222 -16.95 10.96 -25.68
CA ASN A 222 -16.63 9.76 -26.43
C ASN A 222 -17.26 8.52 -25.77
N GLY A 223 -17.40 8.52 -24.44
CA GLY A 223 -18.29 7.64 -23.66
C GLY A 223 -18.15 6.15 -23.97
N ASP A 224 -17.03 5.73 -24.54
CA ASP A 224 -16.83 4.42 -25.15
C ASP A 224 -16.11 3.42 -24.24
N ASP A 225 -15.53 3.88 -23.13
CA ASP A 225 -14.60 3.09 -22.34
C ASP A 225 -14.95 3.08 -20.83
N PRO A 226 -15.96 2.29 -20.41
CA PRO A 226 -16.44 2.24 -19.02
C PRO A 226 -15.49 1.52 -18.03
N ALA A 227 -14.35 1.03 -18.51
CA ALA A 227 -13.42 0.20 -17.74
C ALA A 227 -12.26 0.98 -17.12
N VAL A 228 -12.16 2.28 -17.43
CA VAL A 228 -11.12 3.22 -16.98
C VAL A 228 -11.74 4.32 -16.13
N CYS A 229 -10.92 5.03 -15.38
CA CYS A 229 -11.32 6.08 -14.45
C CYS A 229 -10.49 7.34 -14.71
N ALA A 230 -11.01 8.49 -14.26
CA ALA A 230 -10.37 9.78 -14.50
C ALA A 230 -9.09 10.03 -13.66
N SER A 231 -8.76 9.14 -12.72
CA SER A 231 -7.55 9.22 -11.90
C SER A 231 -6.37 8.57 -12.61
N SER A 232 -5.14 8.85 -12.19
CA SER A 232 -3.94 8.12 -12.62
C SER A 232 -3.94 6.65 -12.19
N THR A 233 -4.69 6.32 -11.13
CA THR A 233 -4.80 4.95 -10.63
C THR A 233 -6.24 4.48 -10.61
N CYS A 234 -6.51 3.37 -11.30
CA CYS A 234 -7.82 2.72 -11.34
C CYS A 234 -7.79 1.35 -10.64
N ASN A 235 -8.98 0.82 -10.32
CA ASN A 235 -9.10 -0.47 -9.61
C ASN A 235 -8.72 -1.70 -10.44
N ASN A 236 -8.39 -1.52 -11.72
CA ASN A 236 -7.88 -2.56 -12.61
C ASN A 236 -6.52 -3.10 -12.15
N THR A 237 -5.70 -2.28 -11.47
CA THR A 237 -4.41 -2.69 -10.88
C THR A 237 -4.56 -3.81 -9.86
N TRP A 238 -5.69 -3.91 -9.16
CA TRP A 238 -5.94 -5.01 -8.21
C TRP A 238 -5.90 -6.39 -8.89
N ALA A 239 -6.19 -6.45 -10.19
CA ALA A 239 -6.07 -7.69 -10.94
C ALA A 239 -4.60 -8.11 -11.13
N LEU A 240 -3.66 -7.16 -11.20
CA LEU A 240 -2.23 -7.47 -11.27
C LEU A 240 -1.77 -8.12 -9.97
N VAL A 241 -2.16 -7.56 -8.81
CA VAL A 241 -1.87 -8.14 -7.48
C VAL A 241 -2.36 -9.58 -7.41
N ARG A 242 -3.62 -9.83 -7.81
CA ARG A 242 -4.19 -11.19 -7.85
C ARG A 242 -3.46 -12.11 -8.82
N ASP A 243 -3.27 -11.67 -10.06
CA ASP A 243 -2.76 -12.54 -11.13
C ASP A 243 -1.27 -12.84 -10.92
N ALA A 244 -0.49 -11.89 -10.41
CA ALA A 244 0.90 -12.08 -10.01
C ALA A 244 1.03 -13.07 -8.84
N ALA A 245 0.21 -12.92 -7.79
CA ALA A 245 0.20 -13.85 -6.66
C ALA A 245 -0.19 -15.28 -7.08
N ASN A 246 -1.21 -15.42 -7.93
CA ASN A 246 -1.60 -16.71 -8.47
C ASN A 246 -0.51 -17.32 -9.36
N ARG A 247 0.13 -16.50 -10.21
CA ARG A 247 1.23 -16.95 -11.06
C ARG A 247 2.42 -17.41 -10.25
N TRP A 248 2.77 -16.70 -9.18
CA TRP A 248 3.82 -17.12 -8.26
C TRP A 248 3.50 -18.49 -7.65
N VAL A 249 2.28 -18.70 -7.14
CA VAL A 249 1.85 -20.01 -6.60
C VAL A 249 1.97 -21.12 -7.65
N GLU A 250 1.52 -20.89 -8.89
CA GLU A 250 1.67 -21.86 -9.98
C GLU A 250 3.12 -22.24 -10.23
N LEU A 251 4.03 -21.26 -10.24
CA LEU A 251 5.46 -21.48 -10.44
C LEU A 251 6.08 -22.24 -9.26
N GLN A 252 5.68 -21.94 -8.02
CA GLN A 252 6.12 -22.70 -6.84
C GLN A 252 5.67 -24.17 -6.92
N LYS A 253 4.44 -24.44 -7.37
CA LYS A 253 3.95 -25.81 -7.59
C LYS A 253 4.72 -26.51 -8.73
N ALA A 254 4.98 -25.79 -9.82
CA ALA A 254 5.77 -26.32 -10.94
C ALA A 254 7.22 -26.64 -10.53
N ALA A 255 7.77 -25.90 -9.57
CA ALA A 255 9.06 -26.16 -8.94
C ALA A 255 9.02 -27.32 -7.91
N GLY A 256 7.87 -27.96 -7.71
CA GLY A 256 7.71 -29.15 -6.87
C GLY A 256 7.31 -28.87 -5.42
N ARG A 257 7.01 -27.61 -5.06
CA ARG A 257 6.47 -27.30 -3.72
C ARG A 257 5.02 -27.77 -3.61
N THR A 258 4.69 -28.34 -2.47
CA THR A 258 3.31 -28.73 -2.13
C THR A 258 2.50 -27.53 -1.64
N ASP A 259 1.17 -27.61 -1.75
CA ASP A 259 0.26 -26.58 -1.23
C ASP A 259 0.53 -26.25 0.25
N ALA A 260 0.83 -27.27 1.06
CA ALA A 260 1.16 -27.10 2.48
C ALA A 260 2.45 -26.32 2.70
N GLN A 261 3.47 -26.51 1.86
CA GLN A 261 4.74 -25.77 1.95
C GLN A 261 4.59 -24.32 1.50
N ILE A 262 3.75 -24.05 0.50
CA ILE A 262 3.47 -22.69 0.03
C ILE A 262 2.62 -21.96 1.10
N ALA A 263 1.61 -22.62 1.65
CA ALA A 263 0.79 -22.06 2.71
C ALA A 263 1.57 -21.75 3.99
N ALA A 264 2.46 -22.66 4.41
CA ALA A 264 3.31 -22.43 5.57
C ALA A 264 4.27 -21.25 5.38
N ASP A 265 4.75 -21.05 4.17
CA ASP A 265 5.65 -19.95 3.82
C ASP A 265 4.92 -18.62 3.83
N MET A 266 3.76 -18.51 3.18
CA MET A 266 2.94 -17.30 3.22
C MET A 266 2.48 -16.96 4.64
N LYS A 267 2.19 -17.96 5.47
CA LYS A 267 1.85 -17.73 6.89
C LYS A 267 3.01 -17.09 7.67
N SER A 268 4.26 -17.27 7.23
CA SER A 268 5.43 -16.65 7.90
C SER A 268 5.56 -15.14 7.67
N PHE A 269 4.75 -14.60 6.75
CA PHE A 269 4.64 -13.17 6.45
C PHE A 269 3.33 -12.55 7.01
N ASP A 270 2.57 -13.31 7.80
CA ASP A 270 1.34 -12.87 8.49
C ASP A 270 1.59 -13.02 10.00
N GLN A 271 2.16 -11.97 10.59
CA GLN A 271 2.60 -11.90 11.99
C GLN A 271 2.14 -10.59 12.67
N TYR A 272 1.47 -9.71 11.96
CA TYR A 272 1.07 -8.39 12.44
C TYR A 272 -0.39 -8.08 12.13
N ASP A 273 -1.21 -7.96 13.19
CA ASP A 273 -2.57 -7.46 13.08
C ASP A 273 -2.56 -5.93 13.00
N ARG A 274 -2.50 -5.42 11.76
CA ARG A 274 -2.41 -3.99 11.49
C ARG A 274 -3.55 -3.18 12.06
N TYR A 275 -4.73 -3.78 12.20
CA TYR A 275 -5.97 -3.08 12.48
C TYR A 275 -6.61 -3.46 13.83
N ASP A 276 -5.96 -4.31 14.64
CA ASP A 276 -6.49 -4.83 15.91
C ASP A 276 -7.92 -5.35 15.69
N PHE A 277 -8.05 -6.26 14.72
CA PHE A 277 -9.35 -6.62 14.12
C PHE A 277 -10.29 -7.26 15.15
N ASP A 278 -9.73 -7.91 16.17
CA ASP A 278 -10.49 -8.55 17.25
C ASP A 278 -10.63 -7.65 18.50
N GLY A 279 -9.83 -6.58 18.60
CA GLY A 279 -9.90 -5.52 19.61
C GLY A 279 -9.27 -5.89 20.95
N ASP A 280 -8.35 -6.84 20.99
CA ASP A 280 -7.67 -7.26 22.21
C ASP A 280 -6.40 -6.45 22.52
N GLY A 281 -5.88 -5.70 21.52
CA GLY A 281 -4.71 -4.85 21.61
C GLY A 281 -3.37 -5.58 21.53
N ASP A 282 -3.35 -6.85 21.14
CA ASP A 282 -2.18 -7.58 20.65
C ASP A 282 -2.04 -7.31 19.14
N PHE A 283 -0.95 -6.65 18.75
CA PHE A 283 -0.67 -6.43 17.33
C PHE A 283 0.33 -7.47 16.79
N ASN A 284 0.90 -8.33 17.64
CA ASN A 284 1.90 -9.33 17.25
C ASN A 284 1.27 -10.70 17.00
N GLU A 285 0.10 -10.70 16.37
CA GLU A 285 -0.60 -11.91 15.96
C GLU A 285 -1.02 -11.86 14.50
N SER A 286 -1.50 -12.99 14.00
CA SER A 286 -1.89 -13.18 12.60
C SER A 286 -3.34 -12.73 12.38
N ASP A 287 -3.56 -11.92 11.35
CA ASP A 287 -4.89 -11.43 10.97
C ASP A 287 -5.40 -12.08 9.67
N GLY A 288 -4.58 -12.93 9.06
CA GLY A 288 -4.84 -13.66 7.83
C GLY A 288 -4.38 -12.94 6.55
N TYR A 289 -3.78 -11.76 6.68
CA TYR A 289 -3.21 -10.98 5.58
C TYR A 289 -1.68 -10.97 5.66
N ILE A 290 -1.00 -10.82 4.51
CA ILE A 290 0.43 -10.53 4.49
C ILE A 290 0.66 -9.16 5.14
N ASP A 291 1.58 -9.09 6.10
CA ASP A 291 1.90 -7.87 6.86
C ASP A 291 2.31 -6.72 5.93
N HIS A 292 3.21 -7.03 4.99
CA HIS A 292 3.79 -6.09 4.03
C HIS A 292 3.96 -6.75 2.67
N PHE A 293 3.10 -6.38 1.71
CA PHE A 293 3.16 -6.90 0.34
C PHE A 293 3.57 -5.80 -0.63
N GLN A 294 4.54 -6.10 -1.50
CA GLN A 294 4.94 -5.20 -2.58
C GLN A 294 4.99 -5.92 -3.92
N ILE A 295 4.77 -5.17 -4.99
CA ILE A 295 4.88 -5.66 -6.35
C ILE A 295 5.75 -4.71 -7.17
N VAL A 296 6.74 -5.26 -7.87
CA VAL A 296 7.52 -4.51 -8.85
C VAL A 296 7.08 -4.95 -10.23
N HIS A 297 6.62 -4.02 -11.07
CA HIS A 297 6.24 -4.35 -12.45
C HIS A 297 7.37 -4.03 -13.42
N SER A 298 7.48 -4.79 -14.51
CA SER A 298 8.40 -4.46 -15.62
C SER A 298 7.98 -3.16 -16.32
N GLY A 299 8.91 -2.44 -16.92
CA GLY A 299 8.61 -1.14 -17.56
C GLY A 299 8.76 0.06 -16.61
N GLY A 300 8.63 1.26 -17.16
CA GLY A 300 8.78 2.51 -16.42
C GLY A 300 7.50 2.97 -15.74
N ASP A 301 7.65 3.95 -14.84
CA ASP A 301 6.52 4.59 -14.15
C ASP A 301 5.69 5.45 -15.11
N GLN A 302 4.38 5.47 -14.90
CA GLN A 302 3.52 6.50 -15.49
C GLN A 302 3.93 7.90 -15.00
N ALA A 303 4.33 8.02 -13.73
CA ALA A 303 4.73 9.29 -13.11
C ALA A 303 5.96 9.94 -13.78
N ASP A 304 6.87 9.10 -14.28
CA ASP A 304 8.08 9.52 -15.01
C ASP A 304 7.85 9.64 -16.53
N GLY A 305 6.62 9.39 -16.99
CA GLY A 305 6.24 9.44 -18.40
C GLY A 305 6.87 8.32 -19.23
N ASP A 306 6.58 7.06 -18.87
CA ASP A 306 7.08 5.89 -19.60
C ASP A 306 6.89 6.05 -21.14
N PRO A 307 7.97 6.02 -21.93
CA PRO A 307 7.91 6.33 -23.35
C PRO A 307 7.36 5.20 -24.23
N SER A 308 7.15 4.01 -23.65
CA SER A 308 6.71 2.81 -24.37
C SER A 308 5.23 2.54 -24.19
N GLN A 309 4.76 2.58 -22.95
CA GLN A 309 3.41 2.25 -22.53
C GLN A 309 2.59 3.50 -22.26
N GLY A 310 3.22 4.66 -21.99
CA GLY A 310 2.51 5.92 -21.86
C GLY A 310 1.43 5.86 -20.78
N GLU A 311 0.20 6.24 -21.13
CA GLU A 311 -0.98 6.11 -20.24
C GLU A 311 -1.31 4.67 -19.80
N ASP A 312 -0.82 3.63 -20.49
CA ASP A 312 -1.00 2.24 -20.07
C ASP A 312 -0.06 1.87 -18.92
N ALA A 313 1.03 2.61 -18.71
CA ALA A 313 1.96 2.39 -17.62
C ALA A 313 1.27 2.57 -16.26
N ILE A 314 1.70 1.79 -15.27
CA ILE A 314 1.20 1.92 -13.90
C ILE A 314 1.89 3.09 -13.20
N TRP A 315 1.11 3.95 -12.56
CA TRP A 315 1.60 4.96 -11.62
C TRP A 315 1.97 4.30 -10.29
N SER A 316 3.16 4.52 -9.73
CA SER A 316 3.56 3.99 -8.41
C SER A 316 2.60 4.40 -7.30
N HIS A 317 2.15 3.48 -6.45
CA HIS A 317 1.25 3.84 -5.35
C HIS A 317 1.20 2.79 -4.24
N ARG A 318 0.64 3.21 -3.11
CA ARG A 318 0.12 2.36 -2.04
C ARG A 318 -1.41 2.33 -2.08
N TRP A 319 -2.00 1.14 -1.95
CA TRP A 319 -3.46 1.00 -1.83
C TRP A 319 -3.88 -0.28 -1.10
N TYR A 320 -5.18 -0.57 -1.12
CA TYR A 320 -5.78 -1.78 -0.57
C TYR A 320 -6.56 -2.53 -1.68
N ALA A 321 -6.07 -3.73 -2.02
CA ALA A 321 -6.66 -4.56 -3.07
C ALA A 321 -8.10 -4.97 -2.71
N TYR A 322 -9.04 -4.79 -3.64
CA TYR A 322 -10.44 -5.21 -3.47
C TYR A 322 -11.11 -4.68 -2.19
N GLY A 323 -10.72 -3.51 -1.68
CA GLY A 323 -11.28 -2.92 -0.45
C GLY A 323 -12.79 -2.64 -0.54
N THR A 324 -13.34 -2.54 -1.76
CA THR A 324 -14.79 -2.45 -2.02
C THR A 324 -15.58 -3.67 -1.54
N ASP A 325 -14.91 -4.82 -1.42
CA ASP A 325 -15.46 -6.08 -0.94
C ASP A 325 -15.37 -6.24 0.59
N GLN A 326 -15.02 -5.16 1.30
CA GLN A 326 -15.43 -4.82 2.67
C GLN A 326 -16.58 -5.70 3.21
N GLY A 327 -16.31 -6.67 4.08
CA GLY A 327 -17.32 -7.48 4.77
C GLY A 327 -17.91 -8.63 3.95
N ARG A 328 -17.36 -8.93 2.77
CA ARG A 328 -17.81 -10.02 1.88
C ARG A 328 -16.71 -11.05 1.63
N THR A 329 -15.48 -10.60 1.43
CA THR A 329 -14.31 -11.45 1.15
C THR A 329 -13.19 -11.18 2.14
N GLY A 330 -12.25 -12.12 2.26
CA GLY A 330 -11.12 -12.08 3.20
C GLY A 330 -10.97 -13.37 4.01
N PRO A 331 -9.99 -13.42 4.93
CA PRO A 331 -9.84 -14.46 5.93
C PRO A 331 -11.10 -14.68 6.77
N ALA A 332 -11.28 -15.92 7.23
CA ALA A 332 -12.42 -16.25 8.08
C ALA A 332 -12.34 -15.48 9.41
N GLY A 333 -13.35 -14.65 9.69
CA GLY A 333 -13.39 -13.81 10.89
C GLY A 333 -12.88 -12.38 10.67
N ASN A 334 -12.10 -12.14 9.61
CA ASN A 334 -11.52 -10.84 9.28
C ASN A 334 -11.78 -10.48 7.80
N LEU A 335 -13.03 -10.18 7.45
CA LEU A 335 -13.46 -9.96 6.05
C LEU A 335 -13.19 -8.52 5.59
N LEU A 336 -11.92 -8.16 5.36
CA LEU A 336 -11.51 -6.82 4.96
C LEU A 336 -11.43 -6.59 3.45
N GLY A 337 -11.81 -7.58 2.63
CA GLY A 337 -11.56 -7.56 1.19
C GLY A 337 -10.25 -8.26 0.85
N GLY A 338 -9.55 -7.79 -0.18
CA GLY A 338 -8.28 -8.37 -0.61
C GLY A 338 -8.41 -9.49 -1.63
N THR A 339 -7.27 -10.12 -1.93
CA THR A 339 -7.20 -11.31 -2.79
C THR A 339 -6.40 -12.41 -2.12
N GLN A 340 -6.86 -13.66 -2.21
CA GLN A 340 -6.14 -14.79 -1.64
C GLN A 340 -4.93 -15.17 -2.51
N ILE A 341 -3.80 -15.51 -1.88
CA ILE A 341 -2.62 -16.00 -2.57
C ILE A 341 -2.86 -17.46 -2.99
N GLY A 342 -3.35 -17.66 -4.22
CA GLY A 342 -3.75 -18.98 -4.70
C GLY A 342 -4.80 -19.65 -3.80
N THR A 343 -4.38 -20.66 -3.04
CA THR A 343 -5.25 -21.42 -2.11
C THR A 343 -4.61 -21.58 -0.73
N THR A 344 -3.67 -20.70 -0.38
CA THR A 344 -2.83 -20.82 0.84
C THR A 344 -3.58 -20.57 2.14
N GLY A 345 -4.71 -19.88 2.08
CA GLY A 345 -5.41 -19.36 3.26
C GLY A 345 -5.03 -17.92 3.61
N ILE A 346 -3.92 -17.40 3.07
CA ILE A 346 -3.39 -16.05 3.34
C ILE A 346 -3.80 -15.09 2.22
N TRP A 347 -4.09 -13.85 2.59
CA TRP A 347 -4.62 -12.82 1.70
C TRP A 347 -3.67 -11.63 1.55
N ILE A 348 -3.81 -10.89 0.45
CA ILE A 348 -3.17 -9.60 0.21
C ILE A 348 -4.28 -8.54 0.31
N GLY A 349 -4.13 -7.62 1.25
CA GLY A 349 -5.00 -6.46 1.45
C GLY A 349 -4.26 -5.21 1.01
N ASP A 350 -3.53 -4.60 1.94
CA ASP A 350 -2.59 -3.52 1.63
C ASP A 350 -1.49 -4.01 0.67
N TYR A 351 -1.15 -3.16 -0.30
CA TYR A 351 -0.01 -3.37 -1.18
C TYR A 351 0.62 -2.04 -1.56
N THR A 352 1.88 -2.10 -1.96
CA THR A 352 2.54 -1.03 -2.72
C THR A 352 2.98 -1.57 -4.08
N ILE A 353 3.02 -0.70 -5.09
CA ILE A 353 3.48 -1.04 -6.43
C ILE A 353 4.50 -0.01 -6.94
N GLN A 354 5.60 -0.51 -7.53
CA GLN A 354 6.68 0.31 -8.08
C GLN A 354 7.12 -0.21 -9.46
N PRO A 355 7.69 0.65 -10.33
CA PRO A 355 8.21 0.26 -11.64
C PRO A 355 9.58 -0.42 -11.54
N GLU A 356 9.97 -1.05 -12.65
CA GLU A 356 11.24 -1.74 -12.80
C GLU A 356 12.42 -0.81 -12.53
N ASN A 357 12.34 0.41 -13.04
CA ASN A 357 13.35 1.45 -12.88
C ASN A 357 13.15 2.32 -11.64
N GLY A 358 12.34 1.92 -10.67
CA GLY A 358 12.21 2.66 -9.42
C GLY A 358 13.56 2.85 -8.73
N GLY A 359 13.89 4.08 -8.36
CA GLY A 359 15.04 4.37 -7.50
C GLY A 359 14.74 3.98 -6.04
N LEU A 360 15.78 3.85 -5.21
CA LEU A 360 15.61 3.55 -3.77
C LEU A 360 14.58 4.46 -3.09
N SER A 361 14.53 5.74 -3.46
CA SER A 361 13.58 6.71 -2.90
C SER A 361 12.13 6.28 -3.08
N VAL A 362 11.74 5.77 -4.26
CA VAL A 362 10.37 5.34 -4.54
C VAL A 362 9.99 4.15 -3.65
N PHE A 363 10.87 3.14 -3.57
CA PHE A 363 10.64 1.97 -2.70
C PHE A 363 10.49 2.32 -1.23
N VAL A 364 11.32 3.25 -0.74
CA VAL A 364 11.23 3.71 0.64
C VAL A 364 9.97 4.56 0.85
N HIS A 365 9.66 5.49 -0.06
CA HIS A 365 8.50 6.37 0.02
C HIS A 365 7.20 5.57 0.09
N GLU A 366 7.02 4.64 -0.85
CA GLU A 366 5.85 3.77 -0.88
C GLU A 366 5.75 2.90 0.38
N TYR A 367 6.88 2.37 0.87
CA TYR A 367 6.87 1.62 2.13
C TYR A 367 6.57 2.50 3.35
N THR A 368 6.88 3.80 3.33
CA THR A 368 6.49 4.68 4.43
C THR A 368 4.98 4.90 4.53
N HIS A 369 4.25 4.86 3.40
CA HIS A 369 2.78 4.79 3.44
C HIS A 369 2.28 3.50 4.06
N ASP A 370 2.98 2.39 3.81
CA ASP A 370 2.67 1.12 4.45
C ASP A 370 2.90 1.15 5.99
N LEU A 371 3.81 2.00 6.47
CA LEU A 371 3.93 2.30 7.91
C LEU A 371 2.87 3.27 8.45
N GLY A 372 2.08 3.88 7.56
CA GLY A 372 1.00 4.82 7.87
C GLY A 372 1.44 6.27 7.93
N LEU A 373 2.50 6.66 7.21
CA LEU A 373 2.83 8.06 6.99
C LEU A 373 2.05 8.59 5.77
N PRO A 374 1.50 9.82 5.82
CA PRO A 374 0.79 10.42 4.68
C PRO A 374 1.77 10.99 3.65
N ASP A 375 1.24 11.33 2.47
CA ASP A 375 1.90 12.24 1.54
C ASP A 375 2.04 13.65 2.17
N ASP A 376 3.25 14.18 2.13
CA ASP A 376 3.57 15.52 2.63
C ASP A 376 3.63 16.58 1.50
N TYR A 377 3.43 16.21 0.23
CA TYR A 377 3.28 17.14 -0.90
C TYR A 377 1.80 17.55 -1.11
N ASP A 378 1.53 18.52 -2.00
CA ASP A 378 0.15 18.92 -2.31
C ASP A 378 -0.56 17.90 -3.22
N THR A 379 -1.30 16.99 -2.61
CA THR A 379 -2.14 15.99 -3.30
C THR A 379 -3.43 16.56 -3.91
N SER A 380 -3.73 17.86 -3.72
CA SER A 380 -4.93 18.49 -4.28
C SER A 380 -4.76 18.96 -5.73
N GLY A 381 -3.52 19.00 -6.23
CA GLY A 381 -3.19 19.57 -7.54
C GLY A 381 -3.08 21.09 -7.56
N GLY A 382 -2.93 21.72 -6.39
CA GLY A 382 -2.67 23.17 -6.25
C GLY A 382 -1.24 23.60 -6.57
N GLY A 383 -0.32 22.64 -6.75
CA GLY A 383 1.11 22.86 -7.06
C GLY A 383 2.01 22.63 -5.84
N ASP A 384 3.28 22.99 -5.95
CA ASP A 384 4.29 22.75 -4.89
C ASP A 384 3.91 23.36 -3.53
N ASN A 385 4.36 22.72 -2.45
CA ASN A 385 4.22 23.24 -1.10
C ASN A 385 5.60 23.59 -0.51
N ASN A 386 5.71 23.71 0.83
CA ASN A 386 6.97 24.10 1.48
C ASN A 386 7.77 22.92 2.08
N ASN A 387 7.35 21.68 1.83
CA ASN A 387 8.04 20.47 2.25
C ASN A 387 9.08 20.05 1.21
N GLU A 388 8.66 19.77 -0.03
CA GLU A 388 9.56 19.48 -1.15
C GLU A 388 10.65 18.45 -0.75
N HIS A 389 11.91 18.71 -1.08
CA HIS A 389 13.08 17.87 -0.77
C HIS A 389 13.46 17.79 0.73
N TRP A 390 12.70 18.41 1.64
CA TRP A 390 12.97 18.33 3.09
C TRP A 390 12.43 17.07 3.75
N THR A 391 11.41 16.47 3.13
CA THR A 391 10.87 15.18 3.52
C THR A 391 11.25 14.15 2.46
N LEU A 392 11.29 12.88 2.86
CA LEU A 392 11.09 11.81 1.87
C LEU A 392 9.65 11.93 1.35
#